data_AF-A0A7X8IEM4-F1
#
_entry.id   AF-A0A7X8IEM4-F1
#
_cell.length_a   1.000
_cell.length_b   1.000
_cell.length_c   1.000
_cell.angle_alpha   90.00
_cell.angle_beta   90.00
_cell.angle_gamma   90.00
#
_symmetry.space_group_name_H-M   'P 1'
#
loop_
_entity.id
_entity.type
_entity.pdbx_description
1 polymer ?
#
loop_
_entity_poly.entity_id
_entity_poly.type
_entity_poly.pdbx_seq_one_letter_code
_entity_poly.pdbx_strand_id
1 'polypeptide(L)'
;MNQNTFRQLICRNDTRTKAKALRFLLRLAAVPYAVGVWLRNRLYDWGVLKTVAASVPVISVGNITAGGTGKTPLVIGLCRYLEGKGLHCAILTRGYKSERGPLSDEPALLARACAQTTVVVDSDRVAGARKAVSQYDAEVLVLDDGFQHRRLRRDLNIVTLDATCPFGYGRVLPAGLLRE
;
A
#
# COMPACT_ATOMS: atom_id res chain seq x y z
N MET A 1 8.99 21.06 1.57
CA MET A 1 7.58 21.53 1.43
C MET A 1 6.74 20.72 2.41
N ASN A 2 6.07 21.34 3.37
CA ASN A 2 5.25 20.63 4.36
C ASN A 2 4.08 19.88 3.67
N GLN A 3 3.72 18.69 4.17
CA GLN A 3 2.61 17.88 3.63
C GLN A 3 1.31 18.68 3.52
N ASN A 4 1.03 19.56 4.49
CA ASN A 4 -0.16 20.41 4.50
C ASN A 4 -0.12 21.46 3.37
N THR A 5 1.04 22.07 3.12
CA THR A 5 1.24 23.03 2.03
C THR A 5 1.09 22.36 0.66
N PHE A 6 1.59 21.13 0.52
CA PHE A 6 1.41 20.34 -0.71
C PHE A 6 -0.06 19.99 -0.97
N ARG A 7 -0.80 19.57 0.08
CA ARG A 7 -2.23 19.29 -0.04
C ARG A 7 -3.03 20.52 -0.42
N GLN A 8 -2.75 21.69 0.19
CA GLN A 8 -3.42 22.94 -0.15
C GLN A 8 -3.15 23.35 -1.61
N LEU A 9 -1.93 23.15 -2.09
CA LEU A 9 -1.55 23.43 -3.48
C LEU A 9 -2.32 22.54 -4.47
N ILE A 10 -2.48 21.25 -4.17
CA ILE A 10 -3.18 20.29 -5.04
C ILE A 10 -4.70 20.46 -4.98
N CYS A 11 -5.26 20.77 -3.81
CA CYS A 11 -6.70 20.91 -3.53
C CYS A 11 -7.37 22.08 -4.30
N ARG A 12 -6.66 22.78 -5.18
CA ARG A 12 -7.13 23.92 -5.98
C ARG A 12 -7.59 25.17 -5.20
N ASN A 13 -7.58 25.17 -3.87
CA ASN A 13 -8.00 26.31 -3.04
C ASN A 13 -7.10 27.55 -3.12
N ASP A 14 -5.83 27.42 -3.53
CA ASP A 14 -4.95 28.59 -3.71
C ASP A 14 -5.09 29.19 -5.12
N THR A 15 -5.59 30.42 -5.21
CA THR A 15 -5.81 31.17 -6.46
C THR A 15 -4.62 32.02 -6.90
N ARG A 16 -3.54 32.10 -6.09
CA ARG A 16 -2.35 32.91 -6.39
C ARG A 16 -1.69 32.47 -7.71
N THR A 17 -1.19 33.43 -8.48
CA THR A 17 -0.55 33.19 -9.80
C THR A 17 0.64 32.23 -9.70
N LYS A 18 1.44 32.35 -8.63
CA LYS A 18 2.54 31.42 -8.32
C LYS A 18 2.06 29.97 -8.12
N ALA A 19 0.92 29.77 -7.45
CA ALA A 19 0.31 28.46 -7.26
C ALA A 19 -0.24 27.87 -8.56
N LYS A 20 -0.69 28.70 -9.52
CA LYS A 20 -1.08 28.23 -10.87
C LYS A 20 0.14 27.73 -11.66
N ALA A 21 1.23 28.49 -11.69
CA ALA A 21 2.48 28.10 -12.36
C ALA A 21 3.06 26.81 -11.76
N LEU A 22 3.12 26.71 -10.42
CA LEU A 22 3.63 25.52 -9.75
C LEU A 22 2.77 24.28 -10.02
N ARG A 23 1.43 24.42 -10.05
CA ARG A 23 0.54 23.31 -10.44
C ARG A 23 0.76 22.86 -11.87
N PHE A 24 1.04 23.79 -12.79
CA PHE A 24 1.36 23.43 -14.17
C PHE A 24 2.65 22.61 -14.24
N LEU A 25 3.71 23.03 -13.54
CA LEU A 25 4.95 22.27 -13.42
C LEU A 25 4.73 20.88 -12.83
N LEU A 26 3.93 20.75 -11.75
CA LEU A 26 3.59 19.45 -11.16
C LEU A 26 2.83 18.54 -12.12
N ARG A 27 1.93 19.10 -12.96
CA ARG A 27 1.24 18.33 -14.01
C ARG A 27 2.19 17.82 -15.07
N LEU A 28 3.13 18.66 -15.53
CA LEU A 28 4.15 18.23 -16.47
C LEU A 28 5.01 17.11 -15.88
N ALA A 29 5.38 17.22 -14.60
CA ALA A 29 6.10 16.17 -13.89
C ALA A 29 5.28 14.89 -13.66
N ALA A 30 3.94 14.97 -13.63
CA ALA A 30 3.07 13.81 -13.48
C ALA A 30 2.97 12.96 -14.74
N VAL A 31 3.21 13.53 -15.93
CA VAL A 31 3.21 12.78 -17.20
C VAL A 31 4.25 11.65 -17.23
N PRO A 32 5.56 11.88 -17.01
CA PRO A 32 6.53 10.81 -17.02
C PRO A 32 6.29 9.80 -15.89
N TYR A 33 5.78 10.24 -14.73
CA TYR A 33 5.35 9.33 -13.66
C TYR A 33 4.22 8.40 -14.12
N ALA A 34 3.16 8.96 -14.71
CA ALA A 34 2.03 8.21 -15.24
C ALA A 34 2.47 7.18 -16.29
N VAL A 35 3.33 7.60 -17.23
CA VAL A 35 3.88 6.71 -18.27
C VAL A 35 4.70 5.59 -17.64
N GLY A 36 5.55 5.89 -16.66
CA GLY A 36 6.34 4.88 -15.95
C GLY A 36 5.48 3.86 -15.22
N VAL A 37 4.46 4.31 -14.48
CA VAL A 37 3.50 3.43 -13.79
C VAL A 37 2.71 2.58 -14.78
N TRP A 38 2.19 3.21 -15.84
CA TRP A 38 1.45 2.53 -16.90
C TRP A 38 2.29 1.45 -17.57
N LEU A 39 3.53 1.76 -17.97
CA LEU A 39 4.44 0.83 -18.62
C LEU A 39 4.76 -0.35 -17.69
N ARG A 40 5.12 -0.06 -16.43
CA ARG A 40 5.38 -1.09 -15.42
C ARG A 40 4.16 -2.02 -15.26
N ASN A 41 2.96 -1.46 -15.18
CA ASN A 41 1.73 -2.24 -15.05
C ASN A 41 1.48 -3.10 -16.30
N ARG A 42 1.67 -2.56 -17.50
CA ARG A 42 1.58 -3.33 -18.75
C ARG A 42 2.60 -4.47 -18.81
N LEU A 43 3.83 -4.24 -18.36
CA LEU A 43 4.85 -5.29 -18.34
C LEU A 43 4.49 -6.44 -17.38
N TYR A 44 3.80 -6.16 -16.27
CA TYR A 44 3.23 -7.22 -15.42
C TYR A 44 2.01 -7.88 -16.05
N ASP A 45 1.13 -7.12 -16.71
CA ASP A 45 -0.07 -7.64 -17.40
C ASP A 45 0.32 -8.60 -18.54
N TRP A 46 1.38 -8.26 -19.28
CA TRP A 46 1.93 -9.07 -20.37
C TRP A 46 2.83 -10.22 -19.89
N GLY A 47 3.06 -10.36 -18.58
CA GLY A 47 3.91 -11.41 -18.02
C GLY A 47 5.42 -11.23 -18.29
N VAL A 48 5.84 -10.08 -18.82
CA VAL A 48 7.27 -9.76 -19.03
C VAL A 48 7.99 -9.62 -17.70
N LEU A 49 7.35 -9.00 -16.71
CA LEU A 49 7.88 -8.93 -15.35
C LEU A 49 7.48 -10.18 -14.54
N LYS A 50 8.48 -10.78 -13.89
CA LYS A 50 8.31 -12.01 -13.12
C LYS A 50 7.35 -11.81 -11.94
N THR A 51 6.34 -12.66 -11.89
CA THR A 51 5.43 -12.80 -10.74
C THR A 51 5.68 -14.17 -10.09
N VAL A 52 5.79 -14.20 -8.77
CA VAL A 52 6.06 -15.41 -7.97
C VAL A 52 4.82 -15.76 -7.18
N ALA A 53 4.35 -17.00 -7.27
CA ALA A 53 3.27 -17.50 -6.42
C ALA A 53 3.82 -17.98 -5.07
N ALA A 54 3.10 -17.70 -3.99
CA ALA A 54 3.29 -18.40 -2.73
C ALA A 54 2.63 -19.79 -2.81
N SER A 55 3.01 -20.70 -1.92
CA SER A 55 2.39 -22.03 -1.79
C SER A 55 1.05 -22.00 -1.07
N VAL A 56 0.66 -20.84 -0.51
CA VAL A 56 -0.59 -20.62 0.23
C VAL A 56 -1.32 -19.38 -0.30
N PRO A 57 -2.64 -19.24 -0.08
CA PRO A 57 -3.42 -18.09 -0.53
C PRO A 57 -2.87 -16.76 -0.02
N VAL A 58 -2.88 -15.75 -0.89
CA VAL A 58 -2.35 -14.41 -0.62
C VAL A 58 -3.44 -13.35 -0.80
N ILE A 59 -3.78 -12.66 0.29
CA ILE A 59 -4.72 -11.53 0.30
C ILE A 59 -3.94 -10.23 0.41
N SER A 60 -4.08 -9.32 -0.55
CA SER A 60 -3.52 -7.98 -0.46
C SER A 60 -4.53 -7.00 0.11
N VAL A 61 -4.11 -6.20 1.08
CA VAL A 61 -4.78 -4.96 1.46
C VAL A 61 -3.88 -3.80 1.05
N GLY A 62 -4.41 -2.88 0.25
CA GLY A 62 -3.64 -1.73 -0.19
C GLY A 62 -4.52 -0.55 -0.56
N ASN A 63 -3.90 0.51 -1.06
CA ASN A 63 -4.61 1.70 -1.50
C ASN A 63 -4.07 2.23 -2.81
N ILE A 64 -4.85 3.09 -3.45
CA ILE A 64 -4.47 3.79 -4.68
C ILE A 64 -4.00 5.22 -4.42
N THR A 65 -4.10 5.74 -3.19
CA THR A 65 -3.69 7.11 -2.86
C THR A 65 -2.53 7.17 -1.86
N ALA A 66 -1.66 8.17 -2.01
CA ALA A 66 -0.67 8.58 -1.01
C ALA A 66 -1.37 9.34 0.14
N GLY A 67 -2.11 8.59 0.94
CA GLY A 67 -2.84 9.07 2.12
C GLY A 67 -3.18 7.94 3.08
N GLY A 68 -3.63 8.29 4.28
CA GLY A 68 -4.14 7.30 5.23
C GLY A 68 -5.54 6.88 4.81
N THR A 69 -5.69 5.63 4.38
CA THR A 69 -6.95 5.09 3.84
C THR A 69 -7.52 3.98 4.72
N GLY A 70 -7.26 4.03 6.04
CA GLY A 70 -7.80 3.06 7.00
C GLY A 70 -7.37 1.61 6.78
N LYS A 71 -6.21 1.36 6.13
CA LYS A 71 -5.71 0.01 5.85
C LYS A 71 -5.45 -0.79 7.12
N THR A 72 -4.77 -0.20 8.09
CA THR A 72 -4.34 -0.91 9.31
C THR A 72 -5.51 -1.50 10.09
N PRO A 73 -6.62 -0.77 10.36
CA PRO A 73 -7.83 -1.37 10.95
C PRO A 73 -8.42 -2.52 10.11
N LEU A 74 -8.39 -2.40 8.78
CA LEU A 74 -8.91 -3.45 7.89
C LEU A 74 -8.04 -4.70 7.91
N VAL A 75 -6.71 -4.56 7.92
CA VAL A 75 -5.76 -5.66 8.07
C VAL A 75 -6.01 -6.38 9.40
N ILE A 76 -6.15 -5.63 10.50
CA ILE A 76 -6.44 -6.20 11.83
C ILE A 76 -7.77 -6.96 11.81
N GLY A 77 -8.83 -6.36 11.25
CA GLY A 77 -10.14 -7.00 11.16
C GLY A 77 -10.13 -8.28 10.33
N LEU A 78 -9.39 -8.26 9.21
CA LEU A 78 -9.21 -9.43 8.35
C LEU A 78 -8.45 -10.55 9.06
N CYS A 79 -7.35 -10.23 9.75
CA CYS A 79 -6.56 -11.24 10.48
C CYS A 79 -7.40 -11.87 11.59
N ARG A 80 -8.13 -11.07 12.37
CA ARG A 80 -9.06 -11.59 13.40
C ARG A 80 -10.16 -12.47 12.83
N TYR A 81 -10.67 -12.14 11.65
CA TYR A 81 -11.65 -12.97 10.97
C TYR A 81 -11.08 -14.33 10.55
N LEU A 82 -9.83 -14.36 10.05
CA LEU A 82 -9.14 -15.60 9.67
C LEU A 82 -8.77 -16.42 10.92
N GLU A 83 -8.26 -15.78 11.97
CA GLU A 83 -8.01 -16.39 13.28
C GLU A 83 -9.29 -17.02 13.87
N GLY A 84 -10.43 -16.31 13.78
CA GLY A 84 -11.73 -16.82 14.22
C GLY A 84 -12.24 -18.03 13.42
N LYS A 85 -11.65 -18.30 12.24
CA LYS A 85 -11.86 -19.53 11.47
C LYS A 85 -10.84 -20.63 11.78
N GLY A 86 -9.92 -20.39 12.71
CA GLY A 86 -8.85 -21.31 13.08
C GLY A 86 -7.70 -21.36 12.06
N LEU A 87 -7.58 -20.37 11.16
CA LEU A 87 -6.51 -20.32 10.18
C LEU A 87 -5.27 -19.60 10.73
N HIS A 88 -4.10 -20.20 10.53
CA HIS A 88 -2.83 -19.56 10.88
C HIS A 88 -2.44 -18.56 9.80
N CYS A 89 -2.72 -17.27 10.04
CA CYS A 89 -2.36 -16.22 9.11
C CYS A 89 -1.04 -15.53 9.47
N ALA A 90 -0.37 -14.97 8.45
CA ALA A 90 0.81 -14.13 8.63
C ALA A 90 0.69 -12.82 7.85
N ILE A 91 1.02 -11.71 8.52
CA ILE A 91 1.04 -10.37 7.92
C ILE A 91 2.42 -10.10 7.33
N LEU A 92 2.47 -9.71 6.04
CA LEU A 92 3.69 -9.27 5.37
C LEU A 92 3.69 -7.74 5.26
N THR A 93 4.62 -7.08 5.95
CA THR A 93 4.78 -5.62 5.92
C THR A 93 6.21 -5.20 5.59
N ARG A 94 6.40 -3.96 5.13
CA ARG A 94 7.73 -3.42 4.75
C ARG A 94 8.47 -2.84 5.95
N GLY A 95 7.76 -2.60 7.05
CA GLY A 95 8.28 -1.86 8.19
C GLY A 95 8.44 -0.38 7.88
N TYR A 96 7.38 0.27 7.40
CA TYR A 96 7.42 1.73 7.25
C TYR A 96 7.55 2.38 8.64
N LYS A 97 8.67 3.04 8.89
CA LYS A 97 8.81 3.96 10.03
C LYS A 97 7.92 5.18 9.75
N SER A 98 6.81 5.29 10.45
CA SER A 98 6.06 6.54 10.43
C SER A 98 6.84 7.58 11.25
N GLU A 99 7.18 8.73 10.66
CA GLU A 99 7.92 9.81 11.33
C GLU A 99 7.13 10.51 12.47
N ARG A 100 6.07 9.90 13.01
CA ARG A 100 5.15 10.52 13.96
C ARG A 100 5.04 9.74 15.27
N GLY A 101 5.99 9.97 16.17
CA GLY A 101 5.82 9.80 17.62
C GLY A 101 5.87 8.36 18.15
N PRO A 102 5.77 8.18 19.48
CA PRO A 102 6.10 6.93 20.21
C PRO A 102 5.20 5.71 19.93
N LEU A 103 4.25 5.82 18.98
CA LEU A 103 3.49 4.72 18.36
C LEU A 103 4.18 4.23 17.06
N SER A 104 5.50 4.41 16.98
CA SER A 104 6.35 4.41 15.77
C SER A 104 6.53 3.06 15.05
N ASP A 105 6.04 1.96 15.58
CA ASP A 105 6.21 0.64 14.95
C ASP A 105 4.87 0.12 14.47
N GLU A 106 4.48 0.46 13.24
CA GLU A 106 3.35 -0.15 12.54
C GLU A 106 3.37 -1.69 12.62
N PRO A 107 4.54 -2.38 12.51
CA PRO A 107 4.62 -3.81 12.78
C PRO A 107 4.31 -4.20 14.22
N ALA A 108 4.74 -3.41 15.21
CA ALA A 108 4.45 -3.69 16.61
C ALA A 108 2.97 -3.45 16.95
N LEU A 109 2.33 -2.46 16.32
CA LEU A 109 0.89 -2.25 16.43
C LEU A 109 0.13 -3.47 15.90
N LEU A 110 0.50 -3.97 14.72
CA LEU A 110 -0.11 -5.16 14.13
C LEU A 110 0.09 -6.40 15.03
N ALA A 111 1.32 -6.61 15.52
CA ALA A 111 1.65 -7.73 16.41
C ALA A 111 0.88 -7.67 17.74
N ARG A 112 0.69 -6.47 18.31
CA ARG A 112 -0.12 -6.28 19.52
C ARG A 112 -1.61 -6.48 19.27
N ALA A 113 -2.11 -6.07 18.10
CA ALA A 113 -3.53 -6.13 17.78
C ALA A 113 -3.99 -7.54 17.35
N CYS A 114 -3.08 -8.35 16.80
CA CYS A 114 -3.29 -9.71 16.31
C CYS A 114 -2.28 -10.66 16.97
N ALA A 115 -2.53 -11.03 18.23
CA ALA A 115 -1.56 -11.77 19.04
C ALA A 115 -1.22 -13.18 18.52
N GLN A 116 -2.11 -13.78 17.72
CA GLN A 116 -1.91 -15.12 17.14
C GLN A 116 -1.37 -15.05 15.71
N THR A 117 -1.34 -13.87 15.10
CA THR A 117 -0.86 -13.65 13.74
C THR A 117 0.63 -13.31 13.74
N THR A 118 1.40 -14.03 12.93
CA THR A 118 2.83 -13.71 12.78
C THR A 118 3.00 -12.47 11.90
N VAL A 119 3.71 -11.45 12.39
CA VAL A 119 4.06 -10.27 11.58
C VAL A 119 5.48 -10.44 11.05
N VAL A 120 5.60 -10.60 9.73
CA VAL A 120 6.88 -10.69 9.02
C VAL A 120 7.21 -9.35 8.38
N VAL A 121 8.27 -8.72 8.87
CA VAL A 121 8.82 -7.48 8.31
C VAL A 121 9.91 -7.84 7.30
N ASP A 122 9.64 -7.64 6.02
CA ASP A 122 10.63 -7.88 4.96
C ASP A 122 10.42 -6.90 3.80
N SER A 123 11.51 -6.35 3.27
CA SER A 123 11.49 -5.47 2.10
C SER A 123 11.18 -6.23 0.81
N ASP A 124 11.55 -7.51 0.72
CA ASP A 124 11.16 -8.42 -0.36
C ASP A 124 9.99 -9.29 0.12
N ARG A 125 8.78 -8.99 -0.38
CA ARG A 125 7.58 -9.74 0.00
C ARG A 125 7.63 -11.20 -0.44
N VAL A 126 8.38 -11.53 -1.48
CA VAL A 126 8.51 -12.93 -1.91
C VAL A 126 9.36 -13.70 -0.90
N ALA A 127 10.44 -13.10 -0.40
CA ALA A 127 11.24 -13.70 0.66
C ALA A 127 10.45 -13.79 1.97
N GLY A 128 9.76 -12.71 2.34
CA GLY A 128 8.87 -12.68 3.51
C GLY A 128 7.77 -13.73 3.45
N ALA A 129 7.13 -13.92 2.29
CA ALA A 129 6.12 -14.96 2.06
C ALA A 129 6.69 -16.37 2.26
N ARG A 130 7.87 -16.65 1.71
CA ARG A 130 8.54 -17.95 1.89
C ARG A 130 8.85 -18.21 3.36
N LYS A 131 9.37 -17.20 4.06
CA LYS A 131 9.67 -17.26 5.49
C LYS A 131 8.41 -17.53 6.32
N ALA A 132 7.33 -16.81 6.03
CA ALA A 132 6.03 -16.98 6.69
C ALA A 132 5.51 -18.42 6.59
N VAL A 133 5.56 -19.01 5.40
CA VAL A 133 5.12 -20.39 5.20
C VAL A 133 6.08 -21.39 5.84
N SER A 134 7.38 -21.26 5.61
CA SER A 134 8.33 -22.33 5.98
C SER A 134 8.72 -22.33 7.46
N GLN A 135 8.65 -21.19 8.15
CA GLN A 135 9.11 -21.06 9.54
C GLN A 135 7.96 -20.88 10.54
N TYR A 136 6.81 -20.42 10.08
CA TYR A 136 5.67 -20.08 10.94
C TYR A 136 4.38 -20.79 10.51
N ASP A 137 4.48 -21.76 9.60
CA ASP A 137 3.38 -22.60 9.12
C ASP A 137 2.14 -21.81 8.71
N ALA A 138 2.36 -20.63 8.10
CA ALA A 138 1.27 -19.76 7.70
C ALA A 138 0.44 -20.40 6.57
N GLU A 139 -0.86 -20.55 6.80
CA GLU A 139 -1.84 -21.10 5.85
C GLU A 139 -2.45 -20.00 4.96
N VAL A 140 -2.40 -18.74 5.38
CA VAL A 140 -2.86 -17.58 4.59
C VAL A 140 -1.94 -16.39 4.83
N LEU A 141 -1.58 -15.69 3.75
CA LEU A 141 -0.75 -14.47 3.83
C LEU A 141 -1.60 -13.22 3.62
N VAL A 142 -1.42 -12.22 4.48
CA VAL A 142 -2.06 -10.91 4.38
C VAL A 142 -0.98 -9.86 4.10
N LEU A 143 -1.00 -9.24 2.93
CA LEU A 143 -0.06 -8.17 2.59
C LEU A 143 -0.61 -6.82 3.05
N ASP A 144 0.18 -6.13 3.85
CA ASP A 144 -0.04 -4.74 4.18
C ASP A 144 0.67 -3.82 3.16
N ASP A 145 -0.11 -2.89 2.60
CA ASP A 145 0.22 -2.02 1.46
C ASP A 145 0.71 -2.80 0.22
N GLY A 146 0.08 -3.94 -0.06
CA GLY A 146 0.52 -4.88 -1.11
C GLY A 146 0.06 -4.57 -2.53
N PHE A 147 -0.81 -3.57 -2.74
CA PHE A 147 -1.47 -3.36 -4.04
C PHE A 147 -0.48 -3.11 -5.18
N GLN A 148 0.54 -2.27 -4.92
CA GLN A 148 1.60 -1.99 -5.89
C GLN A 148 2.63 -3.13 -6.00
N HIS A 149 2.64 -4.08 -5.06
CA HIS A 149 3.61 -5.16 -5.02
C HIS A 149 3.21 -6.32 -5.93
N ARG A 150 3.28 -6.10 -7.24
CA ARG A 150 2.84 -7.09 -8.24
C ARG A 150 3.74 -8.32 -8.40
N ARG A 151 4.98 -8.27 -7.88
CA ARG A 151 5.95 -9.38 -7.94
C ARG A 151 5.53 -10.61 -7.14
N LEU A 152 4.76 -10.46 -6.07
CA LEU A 152 4.10 -11.58 -5.40
C LEU A 152 2.70 -11.74 -5.98
N ARG A 153 2.31 -12.95 -6.39
CA ARG A 153 0.94 -13.23 -6.84
C ARG A 153 -0.01 -13.07 -5.66
N ARG A 154 -1.15 -12.41 -5.92
CA ARG A 154 -2.22 -12.21 -4.94
C ARG A 154 -3.47 -12.87 -5.49
N ASP A 155 -4.14 -13.65 -4.66
CA ASP A 155 -5.36 -14.38 -5.02
C ASP A 155 -6.59 -13.51 -4.76
N LEU A 156 -6.50 -12.58 -3.81
CA LEU A 156 -7.50 -11.55 -3.56
C LEU A 156 -6.83 -10.18 -3.37
N ASN A 157 -7.33 -9.15 -4.04
CA ASN A 157 -6.93 -7.76 -3.81
C ASN A 157 -8.09 -6.97 -3.22
N ILE A 158 -7.86 -6.41 -2.03
CA ILE A 158 -8.77 -5.48 -1.35
C ILE A 158 -8.13 -4.10 -1.41
N VAL A 159 -8.83 -3.16 -2.05
CA VAL A 159 -8.38 -1.78 -2.22
C VAL A 159 -9.20 -0.86 -1.33
N THR A 160 -8.52 -0.12 -0.45
CA THR A 160 -9.18 0.89 0.37
C THR A 160 -9.15 2.26 -0.28
N LEU A 161 -10.30 2.94 -0.20
CA LEU A 161 -10.52 4.30 -0.69
C LEU A 161 -10.88 5.19 0.49
N ASP A 162 -10.29 6.39 0.53
CA ASP A 162 -10.69 7.43 1.48
C ASP A 162 -12.02 8.04 1.00
N ALA A 163 -13.10 7.85 1.75
CA ALA A 163 -14.41 8.37 1.39
C ALA A 163 -14.44 9.91 1.25
N THR A 164 -13.55 10.62 1.95
CA THR A 164 -13.47 12.09 1.89
C THR A 164 -12.68 12.59 0.68
N CYS A 165 -11.79 11.77 0.12
CA CYS A 165 -10.96 12.10 -1.03
C CYS A 165 -10.60 10.84 -1.86
N PRO A 166 -11.60 10.17 -2.48
CA PRO A 166 -11.45 8.80 -2.99
C PRO A 166 -10.39 8.68 -4.09
N PHE A 167 -10.28 9.70 -4.94
CA PHE A 167 -9.35 9.72 -6.06
C PHE A 167 -8.19 10.69 -5.87
N GLY A 168 -7.89 11.11 -4.64
CA GLY A 168 -6.68 11.89 -4.37
C GLY A 168 -6.55 13.17 -5.21
N TYR A 169 -7.66 13.91 -5.40
CA TYR A 169 -7.76 15.07 -6.29
C TYR A 169 -7.68 14.77 -7.81
N GLY A 170 -7.94 13.53 -8.21
CA GLY A 170 -8.17 13.10 -9.59
C GLY A 170 -6.91 13.07 -10.47
N ARG A 171 -5.72 13.03 -9.86
CA ARG A 171 -4.44 12.97 -10.59
C ARG A 171 -3.41 12.10 -9.88
N VAL A 172 -2.51 11.53 -10.68
CA VAL A 172 -1.34 10.82 -10.17
C VAL A 172 -0.30 11.76 -9.58
N LEU A 173 0.56 11.21 -8.75
CA LEU A 173 1.72 11.92 -8.22
C LEU A 173 2.60 12.48 -9.36
N PRO A 174 3.25 13.64 -9.15
CA PRO A 174 3.11 14.56 -8.00
C PRO A 174 1.98 15.61 -8.17
N ALA A 175 1.12 15.49 -9.20
CA ALA A 175 0.05 16.45 -9.47
C ALA A 175 -1.24 16.21 -8.68
N GLY A 176 -1.37 15.04 -8.07
CA GLY A 176 -2.40 14.63 -7.13
C GLY A 176 -1.85 13.61 -6.14
N LEU A 177 -2.73 12.84 -5.50
CA LEU A 177 -2.33 11.81 -4.55
C LEU A 177 -2.45 10.39 -5.11
N LEU A 178 -2.95 10.17 -6.32
CA LEU A 178 -3.01 8.81 -6.88
C LEU A 178 -1.60 8.26 -7.09
N ARG A 179 -1.38 7.02 -6.65
CA ARG A 179 -0.15 6.25 -6.89
C ARG A 179 -0.20 5.56 -8.25
N GLU A 180 -1.41 5.20 -8.70
CA GLU A 180 -1.71 4.55 -9.97
C GLU A 180 -3.04 5.05 -10.52
#